data_AF-A0A2V8YA08-F1
#
_entry.id   AF-A0A2V8YA08-F1
#
_cell.length_a   1.000
_cell.length_b   1.000
_cell.length_c   1.000
_cell.angle_alpha   90.00
_cell.angle_beta   90.00
_cell.angle_gamma   90.00
#
_symmetry.space_group_name_H-M   'P 1'
#
loop_
_entity.id
_entity.type
_entity.pdbx_description
1 polymer ?
#
loop_
_entity_poly.entity_id
_entity_poly.type
_entity_poly.pdbx_seq_one_letter_code
_entity_poly.pdbx_strand_id
1 'polypeptide(L)'
;MEVCWSAAERTKADLFWRSASPSTNALTNSEGEIISLRVWQNEAFLKNGKPFDAAPLTVAHGVFSFLFTRNCPYALVGRCALTENPAVFVAAEQLHLGVDAVIYGHGRISSRALDWLACTADSKFSLLHLPDYDPSGLSEFQRLHARLGKRVALYLPSDMEA
;
A
#
# COMPACT_ATOMS: atom_id res chain seq x y z
N MET A 1 16.31 -13.87 -36.24
CA MET A 1 15.62 -15.14 -36.51
C MET A 1 14.13 -14.83 -36.42
N GLU A 2 13.51 -14.49 -37.55
CA GLU A 2 12.08 -14.19 -37.62
C GLU A 2 11.30 -15.50 -37.66
N VAL A 3 10.36 -15.67 -36.73
CA VAL A 3 9.45 -16.82 -36.71
C VAL A 3 8.19 -16.42 -37.48
N CYS A 4 8.07 -16.89 -38.72
CA CYS A 4 6.91 -16.63 -39.57
C CYS A 4 5.85 -17.71 -39.34
N TRP A 5 4.82 -17.38 -38.56
CA TRP A 5 3.69 -18.30 -38.30
C TRP A 5 2.75 -18.39 -39.50
N SER A 6 2.26 -19.60 -39.79
CA SER A 6 1.35 -19.87 -40.90
C SER A 6 -0.05 -19.27 -40.67
N ALA A 7 -0.80 -19.03 -41.74
CA ALA A 7 -2.12 -18.42 -41.68
C ALA A 7 -3.11 -19.20 -40.78
N ALA A 8 -2.98 -20.53 -40.69
CA ALA A 8 -3.84 -21.38 -39.86
C ALA A 8 -3.56 -21.22 -38.35
N GLU A 9 -2.32 -20.89 -37.97
CA GLU A 9 -1.92 -20.68 -36.57
C GLU A 9 -2.40 -19.31 -36.07
N ARG A 10 -2.44 -18.30 -36.95
CA ARG A 10 -3.03 -16.98 -36.64
C ARG A 10 -4.53 -17.07 -36.37
N THR A 11 -5.27 -17.87 -37.14
CA THR A 11 -6.71 -18.04 -36.94
C THR A 11 -7.04 -18.74 -35.62
N LYS A 12 -6.20 -19.69 -35.17
CA LYS A 12 -6.35 -20.31 -33.84
C LYS A 12 -6.05 -19.35 -32.71
N ALA A 13 -5.02 -18.50 -32.85
CA ALA A 13 -4.70 -17.47 -31.87
C ALA A 13 -5.83 -16.41 -31.79
N ASP A 14 -6.38 -15.97 -32.92
CA ASP A 14 -7.49 -15.01 -32.95
C ASP A 14 -8.80 -15.58 -32.37
N LEU A 15 -9.08 -16.87 -32.59
CA LEU A 15 -10.22 -17.55 -31.97
C LEU A 15 -10.03 -17.75 -30.46
N PHE A 16 -8.80 -17.97 -29.99
CA PHE A 16 -8.46 -18.02 -28.58
C PHE A 16 -8.65 -16.64 -27.92
N TRP A 17 -8.18 -15.56 -28.55
CA TRP A 17 -8.34 -14.19 -28.02
C TRP A 17 -9.78 -13.70 -28.05
N ARG A 18 -10.60 -14.16 -29.01
CA ARG A 18 -12.03 -13.82 -29.09
C ARG A 18 -12.93 -14.62 -28.16
N SER A 19 -12.48 -15.79 -27.68
CA SER A 19 -13.21 -16.62 -26.71
C SER A 19 -12.75 -16.40 -25.27
N ALA A 20 -11.59 -15.78 -25.08
CA ALA A 20 -11.21 -15.21 -23.80
C ALA A 20 -12.08 -13.95 -23.54
N SER A 21 -13.16 -14.12 -22.77
CA SER A 21 -13.65 -13.01 -21.93
C SER A 21 -12.44 -12.38 -21.24
N PRO A 22 -12.41 -11.05 -20.99
CA PRO A 22 -11.36 -10.44 -20.19
C PRO A 22 -11.49 -10.97 -18.75
N SER A 23 -11.01 -12.19 -18.53
CA SER A 23 -10.67 -12.69 -17.23
C SER A 23 -9.55 -11.79 -16.79
N THR A 24 -9.88 -10.86 -15.91
CA THR A 24 -8.93 -10.08 -15.12
C THR A 24 -7.74 -10.98 -14.82
N ASN A 25 -6.51 -10.49 -15.01
CA ASN A 25 -5.28 -11.16 -14.54
C ASN A 25 -5.23 -11.27 -12.98
N ALA A 26 -6.40 -11.37 -12.34
CA ALA A 26 -6.63 -11.60 -10.94
C ALA A 26 -6.40 -13.08 -10.66
N LEU A 27 -5.14 -13.47 -10.62
CA LEU A 27 -4.74 -14.56 -9.74
C LEU A 27 -5.14 -14.14 -8.33
N THR A 28 -6.02 -14.91 -7.68
CA THR A 28 -6.36 -14.67 -6.28
C THR A 28 -5.09 -14.84 -5.47
N ASN A 29 -4.51 -13.73 -5.00
CA ASN A 29 -3.27 -13.73 -4.25
C ASN A 29 -3.55 -14.19 -2.81
N SER A 30 -3.74 -15.50 -2.65
CA SER A 30 -4.07 -16.11 -1.36
C SER A 30 -2.85 -16.17 -0.43
N GLU A 31 -1.63 -16.08 -0.96
CA GLU A 31 -0.39 -16.35 -0.22
C GLU A 31 0.31 -15.10 0.32
N GLY A 32 0.23 -13.96 -0.37
CA GLY A 32 0.88 -12.74 0.08
C GLY A 32 0.39 -11.48 -0.62
N GLU A 33 0.87 -10.33 -0.22
CA GLU A 33 0.72 -9.06 -0.95
C GLU A 33 2.01 -8.25 -0.78
N ILE A 34 2.28 -7.31 -1.68
CA ILE A 34 3.46 -6.46 -1.56
C ILE A 34 3.06 -5.23 -0.76
N ILE A 35 3.78 -4.95 0.33
CA ILE A 35 3.65 -3.69 1.06
C ILE A 35 4.84 -2.82 0.68
N SER A 36 4.57 -1.59 0.28
CA SER A 36 5.57 -0.59 -0.09
C SER A 36 5.51 0.58 0.87
N LEU A 37 6.67 0.97 1.37
CA LEU A 37 6.85 1.96 2.42
C LEU A 37 7.93 2.96 2.05
N ARG A 38 7.76 4.20 2.53
CA ARG A 38 8.85 5.15 2.70
C ARG A 38 8.97 5.44 4.19
N VAL A 39 10.17 5.36 4.73
CA VAL A 39 10.42 5.50 6.17
C VAL A 39 11.50 6.55 6.37
N TRP A 40 11.31 7.46 7.33
CA TRP A 40 12.29 8.51 7.66
C TRP A 40 12.90 8.34 9.05
N GLN A 41 12.26 7.59 9.94
CA GLN A 41 12.79 7.23 11.26
C GLN A 41 12.90 5.71 11.39
N ASN A 42 14.07 5.19 11.72
CA ASN A 42 14.30 3.74 11.83
C ASN A 42 13.44 3.08 12.91
N GLU A 43 13.12 3.82 13.97
CA GLU A 43 12.29 3.38 15.09
C GLU A 43 10.82 3.19 14.68
N ALA A 44 10.40 3.79 13.55
CA ALA A 44 9.03 3.69 13.05
C ALA A 44 8.75 2.37 12.34
N PHE A 45 9.76 1.54 12.09
CA PHE A 45 9.60 0.26 11.43
C PHE A 45 10.45 -0.82 12.09
N LEU A 46 9.76 -1.77 12.72
CA LEU A 46 10.39 -2.86 13.47
C LEU A 46 10.38 -4.14 12.65
N LYS A 47 11.40 -4.97 12.84
CA LYS A 47 11.44 -6.38 12.43
C LYS A 47 11.69 -7.24 13.67
N ASN A 48 10.79 -8.15 13.98
CA ASN A 48 10.84 -8.99 15.19
C ASN A 48 11.02 -8.16 16.47
N GLY A 49 10.33 -7.01 16.56
CA GLY A 49 10.36 -6.11 17.71
C GLY A 49 11.61 -5.24 17.84
N LYS A 50 12.53 -5.24 16.87
CA LYS A 50 13.73 -4.39 16.85
C LYS A 50 13.70 -3.41 15.67
N PRO A 51 14.25 -2.20 15.80
CA PRO A 51 14.37 -1.27 14.67
C PRO A 51 15.01 -1.94 13.46
N PHE A 52 14.45 -1.68 12.28
CA PHE A 52 14.95 -2.17 11.00
C PHE A 52 15.38 -0.98 10.16
N ASP A 53 16.48 -1.11 9.42
CA ASP A 53 17.10 -0.03 8.64
C ASP A 53 16.32 0.33 7.35
N ALA A 54 15.00 0.49 7.44
CA ALA A 54 14.17 0.93 6.33
C ALA A 54 14.39 2.39 5.96
N ALA A 55 14.81 3.26 6.89
CA ALA A 55 15.06 4.66 6.56
C ALA A 55 16.32 4.83 5.67
N PRO A 56 17.48 4.23 5.98
CA PRO A 56 18.61 4.19 5.06
C PRO A 56 18.26 3.58 3.69
N LEU A 57 17.44 2.53 3.65
CA LEU A 57 16.98 1.93 2.39
C LEU A 57 16.08 2.88 1.59
N THR A 58 15.20 3.63 2.27
CA THR A 58 14.37 4.66 1.64
C THR A 58 15.23 5.78 1.07
N VAL A 59 16.27 6.22 1.78
CA VAL A 59 17.22 7.22 1.26
C VAL A 59 17.97 6.70 0.03
N ALA A 60 18.42 5.45 0.06
CA ALA A 60 19.22 4.86 -1.02
C ALA A 60 18.39 4.50 -2.27
N HIS A 61 17.14 4.09 -2.10
CA HIS A 61 16.33 3.49 -3.17
C HIS A 61 14.97 4.14 -3.38
N GLY A 62 14.62 5.16 -2.60
CA GLY A 62 13.35 5.86 -2.65
C GLY A 62 12.18 5.13 -1.97
N VAL A 63 12.21 3.79 -1.94
CA VAL A 63 11.15 2.92 -1.40
C VAL A 63 11.73 1.65 -0.80
N PHE A 64 11.13 1.18 0.29
CA PHE A 64 11.33 -0.16 0.83
C PHE A 64 10.06 -0.99 0.63
N SER A 65 10.18 -2.14 -0.02
CA SER A 65 9.05 -3.06 -0.22
C SER A 65 9.38 -4.45 0.28
N PHE A 66 8.37 -5.15 0.81
CA PHE A 66 8.50 -6.52 1.26
C PHE A 66 7.25 -7.34 0.95
N LEU A 67 7.42 -8.65 0.85
CA LEU A 67 6.32 -9.58 0.72
C LEU A 67 5.64 -9.78 2.08
N PHE A 68 4.40 -9.31 2.20
CA PHE A 68 3.55 -9.48 3.37
C PHE A 68 2.81 -10.81 3.30
N THR A 69 3.18 -11.72 4.20
CA THR A 69 2.56 -13.05 4.37
C THR A 69 2.03 -13.21 5.79
N ARG A 70 1.42 -14.35 6.11
CA ARG A 70 0.85 -14.62 7.46
C ARG A 70 1.86 -14.44 8.59
N ASN A 71 3.13 -14.77 8.37
CA ASN A 71 4.19 -14.68 9.38
C ASN A 71 5.02 -13.40 9.21
N CYS A 72 4.36 -12.28 8.94
CA CYS A 72 5.02 -11.00 8.76
C CYS A 72 5.81 -10.63 10.02
N PRO A 73 7.16 -10.46 9.93
CA PRO A 73 7.97 -10.08 11.08
C PRO A 73 7.93 -8.56 11.34
N TYR A 74 7.30 -7.80 10.45
CA TYR A 74 7.35 -6.34 10.48
C TYR A 74 6.20 -5.74 11.26
N ALA A 75 6.46 -4.60 11.92
CA ALA A 75 5.46 -3.78 12.57
C ALA A 75 5.80 -2.30 12.36
N LEU A 76 4.77 -1.45 12.28
CA LEU A 76 4.94 0.00 12.23
C LEU A 76 4.86 0.58 13.64
N VAL A 77 5.51 1.70 13.90
CA VAL A 77 5.46 2.40 15.18
C VAL A 77 5.43 3.91 14.92
N GLY A 78 4.89 4.67 15.86
CA GLY A 78 4.83 6.12 15.74
C GLY A 78 3.74 6.59 14.78
N ARG A 79 3.95 7.74 14.16
CA ARG A 79 2.95 8.40 13.33
C ARG A 79 3.17 8.02 11.86
N CYS A 80 2.33 7.14 11.34
CA CYS A 80 2.39 6.68 9.96
C CYS A 80 1.31 7.35 9.11
N ALA A 81 1.50 7.34 7.79
CA ALA A 81 0.46 7.72 6.85
C ALA A 81 0.14 6.58 5.87
N LEU A 82 -1.08 6.56 5.36
CA LEU A 82 -1.54 5.66 4.31
C LEU A 82 -2.12 6.49 3.18
N THR A 83 -1.60 6.33 1.96
CA THR A 83 -2.11 7.00 0.78
C THR A 83 -2.41 6.02 -0.34
N GLU A 84 -3.48 6.27 -1.08
CA GLU A 84 -3.80 5.54 -2.31
C GLU A 84 -3.18 6.15 -3.56
N ASN A 85 -2.71 7.40 -3.46
CA ASN A 85 -2.24 8.18 -4.58
C ASN A 85 -0.72 8.01 -4.76
N PRO A 86 -0.25 7.44 -5.89
CA PRO A 86 1.18 7.24 -6.10
C PRO A 86 1.98 8.55 -6.14
N ALA A 87 1.38 9.65 -6.61
CA ALA A 87 2.05 10.95 -6.62
C ALA A 87 2.26 11.47 -5.20
N VAL A 88 1.25 11.33 -4.32
CA VAL A 88 1.38 11.65 -2.89
C VAL A 88 2.43 10.77 -2.22
N PHE A 89 2.48 9.48 -2.54
CA PHE A 89 3.49 8.57 -2.01
C PHE A 89 4.92 8.99 -2.39
N VAL A 90 5.14 9.33 -3.66
CA VAL A 90 6.46 9.79 -4.17
C VAL A 90 6.82 11.19 -3.65
N ALA A 91 5.84 12.08 -3.45
CA ALA A 91 6.06 13.43 -2.96
C ALA A 91 5.98 13.56 -1.42
N ALA A 92 5.75 12.47 -0.68
CA ALA A 92 5.38 12.51 0.73
C ALA A 92 6.29 13.36 1.64
N GLU A 93 7.60 13.36 1.38
CA GLU A 93 8.57 14.17 2.12
C GLU A 93 8.34 15.68 1.96
N GLN A 94 7.85 16.12 0.79
CA GLN A 94 7.56 17.51 0.47
C GLN A 94 6.25 18.00 1.12
N LEU A 95 5.39 17.08 1.55
CA LEU A 95 4.10 17.40 2.15
C LEU A 95 4.19 17.73 3.64
N HIS A 96 5.36 17.55 4.27
CA HIS A 96 5.61 17.90 5.68
C HIS A 96 4.53 17.40 6.66
N LEU A 97 4.00 16.19 6.43
CA LEU A 97 2.84 15.63 7.16
C LEU A 97 3.10 15.34 8.65
N GLY A 98 4.35 15.49 9.10
CA GLY A 98 4.81 15.14 10.44
C GLY A 98 4.65 13.65 10.73
N VAL A 99 4.95 12.80 9.75
CA VAL A 99 4.85 11.34 9.83
C VAL A 99 6.24 10.72 9.74
N ASP A 100 6.43 9.60 10.40
CA ASP A 100 7.67 8.84 10.44
C ASP A 100 7.80 7.83 9.29
N ALA A 101 6.66 7.42 8.72
CA ALA A 101 6.57 6.55 7.55
C ALA A 101 5.28 6.79 6.74
N VAL A 102 5.33 6.51 5.44
CA VAL A 102 4.15 6.45 4.55
C VAL A 102 4.05 5.07 3.91
N ILE A 103 2.83 4.54 3.88
CA ILE A 103 2.43 3.29 3.25
C ILE A 103 1.71 3.62 1.94
N TYR A 104 2.08 2.93 0.86
CA TYR A 104 1.32 2.95 -0.38
C TYR A 104 0.23 1.88 -0.35
N GLY A 105 -1.04 2.31 -0.31
CA GLY A 105 -2.20 1.42 -0.16
C GLY A 105 -2.66 0.73 -1.45
N HIS A 106 -2.12 1.12 -2.62
CA HIS A 106 -2.56 0.62 -3.93
C HIS A 106 -4.10 0.69 -4.13
N GLY A 107 -4.72 1.80 -3.68
CA GLY A 107 -6.16 1.91 -3.54
C GLY A 107 -6.63 1.38 -2.19
N ARG A 108 -7.36 0.27 -2.22
CA ARG A 108 -7.98 -0.34 -1.04
C ARG A 108 -7.07 -1.40 -0.42
N ILE A 109 -6.68 -1.23 0.84
CA ILE A 109 -5.84 -2.23 1.51
C ILE A 109 -6.64 -3.49 1.81
N SER A 110 -5.96 -4.63 1.75
CA SER A 110 -6.56 -5.92 2.08
C SER A 110 -7.01 -5.96 3.54
N SER A 111 -7.99 -6.81 3.87
CA SER A 111 -8.39 -7.02 5.26
C SER A 111 -7.22 -7.55 6.12
N ARG A 112 -6.27 -8.27 5.51
CA ARG A 112 -5.08 -8.80 6.20
C ARG A 112 -4.11 -7.67 6.56
N ALA A 113 -3.87 -6.75 5.64
CA ALA A 113 -3.06 -5.56 5.90
C ALA A 113 -3.72 -4.67 6.95
N LEU A 114 -5.04 -4.49 6.87
CA LEU A 114 -5.82 -3.78 7.88
C LEU A 114 -5.71 -4.43 9.27
N ASP A 115 -5.82 -5.75 9.35
CA ASP A 115 -5.63 -6.49 10.61
C ASP A 115 -4.20 -6.39 11.13
N TRP A 116 -3.20 -6.36 10.24
CA TRP A 116 -1.80 -6.13 10.61
C TRP A 116 -1.58 -4.74 11.22
N LEU A 117 -2.14 -3.69 10.62
CA LEU A 117 -2.12 -2.34 11.20
C LEU A 117 -2.86 -2.30 12.55
N ALA A 118 -3.96 -3.03 12.67
CA ALA A 118 -4.71 -3.10 13.93
C ALA A 118 -3.95 -3.82 15.05
N CYS A 119 -3.24 -4.91 14.72
CA CYS A 119 -2.45 -5.74 15.63
C CYS A 119 -1.10 -5.15 16.01
N THR A 120 -0.69 -4.07 15.36
CA THR A 120 0.45 -3.26 15.79
C THR A 120 0.15 -2.73 17.19
N ALA A 121 0.75 -3.37 18.20
CA ALA A 121 0.35 -3.29 19.61
C ALA A 121 0.92 -2.09 20.38
N ASP A 122 1.71 -1.24 19.71
CA ASP A 122 2.27 -0.05 20.36
C ASP A 122 1.21 1.06 20.43
N SER A 123 0.98 1.59 21.64
CA SER A 123 0.09 2.74 21.87
C SER A 123 0.55 4.00 21.14
N LYS A 124 1.81 4.04 20.68
CA LYS A 124 2.39 5.12 19.89
C LYS A 124 1.98 5.07 18.42
N PHE A 125 1.44 3.95 17.93
CA PHE A 125 1.02 3.85 16.54
C PHE A 125 -0.24 4.70 16.27
N SER A 126 -0.12 5.60 15.31
CA SER A 126 -1.23 6.34 14.73
C SER A 126 -1.12 6.37 13.20
N LEU A 127 -2.25 6.50 12.53
CA LEU A 127 -2.35 6.48 11.08
C LEU A 127 -3.05 7.74 10.57
N LEU A 128 -2.40 8.48 9.68
CA LEU A 128 -2.99 9.55 8.91
C LEU A 128 -3.41 9.01 7.53
N HIS A 129 -4.69 9.01 7.23
CA HIS A 129 -5.20 8.54 5.93
C HIS A 129 -5.30 9.69 4.93
N LEU A 130 -4.68 9.54 3.77
CA LEU A 130 -4.67 10.50 2.65
C LEU A 130 -5.39 9.90 1.43
N PRO A 131 -6.74 9.91 1.40
CA PRO A 131 -7.51 9.47 0.25
C PRO A 131 -7.57 10.54 -0.85
N ASP A 132 -8.03 10.16 -2.03
CA ASP A 132 -8.40 11.04 -3.14
C ASP A 132 -9.78 11.72 -2.93
N TYR A 133 -10.37 11.59 -1.74
CA TYR A 133 -11.66 12.16 -1.31
C TYR A 133 -12.88 11.76 -2.15
N ASP A 134 -12.76 10.70 -2.94
CA ASP A 134 -13.89 10.09 -3.64
C ASP A 134 -14.67 9.12 -2.72
N PRO A 135 -15.82 8.58 -3.15
CA PRO A 135 -16.59 7.63 -2.34
C PRO A 135 -15.81 6.36 -1.93
N SER A 136 -14.85 5.91 -2.75
CA SER A 136 -14.03 4.73 -2.45
C SER A 136 -13.03 5.02 -1.34
N GLY A 137 -12.31 6.14 -1.44
CA GLY A 137 -11.36 6.59 -0.42
C GLY A 137 -12.05 6.87 0.92
N LEU A 138 -13.24 7.48 0.91
CA LEU A 138 -14.02 7.68 2.14
C LEU A 138 -14.57 6.37 2.72
N SER A 139 -14.98 5.42 1.87
CA SER A 139 -15.34 4.06 2.33
C SER A 139 -14.16 3.35 2.96
N GLU A 140 -12.94 3.58 2.46
CA GLU A 140 -11.73 3.01 3.05
C GLU A 140 -11.39 3.63 4.39
N PHE A 141 -11.54 4.95 4.52
CA PHE A 141 -11.42 5.61 5.82
C PHE A 141 -12.39 5.02 6.84
N GLN A 142 -13.65 4.75 6.46
CA GLN A 142 -14.61 4.11 7.36
C GLN A 142 -14.16 2.72 7.82
N ARG A 143 -13.57 1.91 6.92
CA ARG A 143 -12.99 0.61 7.29
C ARG A 143 -11.82 0.73 8.27
N LEU A 144 -10.90 1.65 7.97
CA LEU A 144 -9.77 1.94 8.83
C LEU A 144 -10.25 2.38 10.21
N HIS A 145 -11.19 3.32 10.27
CA HIS A 145 -11.72 3.85 11.52
C HIS A 145 -12.49 2.79 12.32
N ALA A 146 -13.27 1.94 11.67
CA ALA A 146 -13.95 0.82 12.33
C ALA A 146 -12.97 -0.17 13.00
N ARG A 147 -11.76 -0.33 12.45
CA ARG A 147 -10.76 -1.28 12.96
C ARG A 147 -9.73 -0.65 13.91
N LEU A 148 -9.29 0.57 13.65
CA LEU A 148 -8.24 1.28 14.40
C LEU A 148 -8.81 2.25 15.44
N GLY A 149 -10.06 2.68 15.31
CA GLY A 149 -10.70 3.67 16.18
C GLY A 149 -10.00 5.02 16.11
N LYS A 150 -9.77 5.64 17.27
CA LYS A 150 -9.12 6.96 17.40
C LYS A 150 -7.66 6.99 16.93
N ARG A 151 -7.05 5.84 16.63
CA ARG A 151 -5.68 5.77 16.10
C ARG A 151 -5.58 6.18 14.64
N VAL A 152 -6.70 6.29 13.91
CA VAL A 152 -6.69 6.79 12.54
C VAL A 152 -7.39 8.15 12.44
N ALA A 153 -6.77 9.06 11.69
CA ALA A 153 -7.34 10.36 11.35
C ALA A 153 -7.39 10.53 9.83
N LEU A 154 -8.41 11.23 9.35
CA LEU A 154 -8.48 11.66 7.96
C LEU A 154 -7.60 12.91 7.81
N TYR A 155 -6.69 12.92 6.85
CA TYR A 155 -5.99 14.14 6.48
C TYR A 155 -7.00 15.12 5.88
N LEU A 156 -6.87 16.40 6.20
CA LEU A 156 -7.63 17.48 5.59
C LEU A 156 -6.63 18.58 5.24
N PRO A 157 -6.41 18.86 3.95
CA PRO A 157 -5.66 20.01 3.50
C PRO A 157 -6.25 21.29 4.11
N SER A 158 -5.39 22.18 4.61
CA SER A 158 -5.79 23.44 5.24
C SER A 158 -6.54 24.40 4.30
N ASP A 159 -6.53 24.12 3.00
CA ASP A 159 -7.15 24.88 1.90
C ASP A 159 -8.47 24.27 1.39
N MET A 160 -8.98 23.18 2.01
CA MET A 160 -10.22 22.54 1.59
C MET A 160 -11.52 23.22 2.07
N GLU A 161 -11.43 24.27 2.91
CA GLU A 161 -12.54 25.14 3.25
C GLU A 161 -12.41 26.49 2.50
N ALA A 162 -12.92 26.54 1.27
CA ALA A 162 -13.16 27.76 0.51
C ALA A 162 -14.56 27.74 -0.12
#